data_AF-A0A1Y4R4S7-F1
#
_entry.id   AF-A0A1Y4R4S7-F1
#
_cell.length_a   1.000
_cell.length_b   1.000
_cell.length_c   1.000
_cell.angle_alpha   90.00
_cell.angle_beta   90.00
_cell.angle_gamma   90.00
#
_symmetry.space_group_name_H-M   'P 1'
#
loop_
_entity.id
_entity.type
_entity.pdbx_description
1 polymer ?
#
loop_
_entity_poly.entity_id
_entity_poly.type
_entity_poly.pdbx_seq_one_letter_code
_entity_poly.pdbx_strand_id
1 'polypeptide(L)'
;MSRIFITGDTHGSYDIQKLARKNFPEGKTLTKDDYVIICGDFGCVWGGELAGSDRWWQNWLDEQPWTTLWVDGNHENHDLLKTYPIENWNGGRIHKINNSIFHLMRGEIFTLNNQTFLAFGGGYSTDRVYRKEGISWWKGELPTHEEVNHALTNLKKYHNQVDYILSHDAPRDIKEYLGFYDSCDMTVYGDEYEDIHSVLYLLKKATQFQDWYLGHYHIDKDIGSMHILYHQIIEITHK
;
A
#
# COMPACT_ATOMS: atom_id res chain seq x y z
N MET A 1 -13.64 -16.14 -12.87
CA MET A 1 -12.33 -15.47 -12.69
C MET A 1 -12.48 -14.64 -11.44
N SER A 2 -11.46 -14.58 -10.58
CA SER A 2 -11.60 -13.75 -9.39
C SER A 2 -11.61 -12.27 -9.79
N ARG A 3 -12.11 -11.41 -8.91
CA ARG A 3 -12.28 -9.97 -9.12
C ARG A 3 -11.29 -9.24 -8.23
N ILE A 4 -10.77 -8.11 -8.74
CA ILE A 4 -9.84 -7.27 -7.99
C ILE A 4 -10.43 -5.88 -7.90
N PHE A 5 -10.55 -5.39 -6.68
CA PHE A 5 -10.93 -4.02 -6.38
C PHE A 5 -9.75 -3.31 -5.73
N ILE A 6 -9.58 -2.03 -6.01
CA ILE A 6 -8.53 -1.22 -5.44
C ILE A 6 -9.15 0.06 -4.87
N THR A 7 -8.69 0.43 -3.69
CA THR A 7 -9.00 1.71 -3.04
C THR A 7 -7.72 2.27 -2.40
N GLY A 8 -7.79 3.49 -1.91
CA GLY A 8 -6.70 4.13 -1.18
C GLY A 8 -7.17 4.58 0.19
N ASP A 9 -6.19 4.67 1.09
CA ASP A 9 -6.27 4.99 2.51
C ASP A 9 -7.39 4.25 3.26
N THR A 10 -7.07 3.45 4.28
CA THR A 10 -8.12 3.15 5.27
C THR A 10 -7.55 3.13 6.67
N HIS A 11 -7.38 4.31 7.26
CA HIS A 11 -6.90 4.69 8.59
C HIS A 11 -7.72 4.06 9.74
N GLY A 12 -7.92 2.74 9.72
CA GLY A 12 -8.83 2.04 10.62
C GLY A 12 -10.20 2.73 10.64
N SER A 13 -10.66 3.12 11.83
CA SER A 13 -12.02 3.63 12.01
C SER A 13 -12.39 4.93 11.27
N TYR A 14 -11.42 5.70 10.79
CA TYR A 14 -11.70 7.02 10.20
C TYR A 14 -12.45 6.94 8.86
N ASP A 15 -12.13 5.96 8.03
CA ASP A 15 -12.57 5.91 6.62
C ASP A 15 -12.82 4.49 6.09
N ILE A 16 -12.45 3.42 6.82
CA ILE A 16 -12.72 2.02 6.44
C ILE A 16 -14.21 1.72 6.21
N GLN A 17 -15.11 2.56 6.73
CA GLN A 17 -16.55 2.45 6.45
C GLN A 17 -16.89 2.51 4.96
N LYS A 18 -15.99 3.01 4.09
CA LYS A 18 -16.15 2.94 2.63
C LYS A 18 -16.30 1.49 2.14
N LEU A 19 -15.69 0.53 2.83
CA LEU A 19 -15.78 -0.90 2.54
C LEU A 19 -17.05 -1.56 3.10
N ALA A 20 -17.87 -0.83 3.88
CA ALA A 20 -19.09 -1.38 4.43
C ALA A 20 -20.10 -1.70 3.33
N ARG A 21 -20.89 -2.76 3.52
CA ARG A 21 -21.94 -3.26 2.58
C ARG A 21 -22.88 -2.21 1.99
N LYS A 22 -23.08 -1.08 2.66
CA LYS A 22 -23.90 0.04 2.19
C LYS A 22 -23.16 0.88 1.14
N ASN A 23 -21.86 1.08 1.34
CA ASN A 23 -21.00 1.96 0.56
C ASN A 23 -20.25 1.19 -0.54
N PHE A 24 -20.03 -0.12 -0.34
CA PHE A 24 -19.48 -1.04 -1.33
C PHE A 24 -20.44 -2.23 -1.56
N PRO A 25 -21.55 -2.05 -2.30
CA PRO A 25 -22.51 -3.11 -2.57
C PRO A 25 -21.94 -4.31 -3.34
N GLU A 26 -21.02 -4.08 -4.27
CA GLU A 26 -20.34 -5.08 -5.09
C GLU A 26 -19.56 -6.07 -4.22
N GLY A 27 -19.00 -5.59 -3.11
CA GLY A 27 -18.33 -6.40 -2.09
C GLY A 27 -19.16 -7.59 -1.59
N LYS A 28 -20.50 -7.50 -1.62
CA LYS A 28 -21.41 -8.60 -1.22
C LYS A 28 -21.35 -9.81 -2.15
N THR A 29 -20.90 -9.61 -3.38
CA THR A 29 -20.86 -10.66 -4.42
C THR A 29 -19.50 -11.33 -4.52
N LEU A 30 -18.54 -10.91 -3.70
CA LEU A 30 -17.19 -11.43 -3.71
C LEU A 30 -17.09 -12.77 -2.95
N THR A 31 -15.94 -13.42 -3.08
CA THR A 31 -15.51 -14.61 -2.34
C THR A 31 -14.05 -14.45 -1.90
N LYS A 32 -13.54 -15.35 -1.05
CA LYS A 32 -12.16 -15.25 -0.52
C LYS A 32 -11.08 -15.42 -1.60
N ASP A 33 -11.49 -15.84 -2.80
CA ASP A 33 -10.64 -15.86 -3.98
C ASP A 33 -10.56 -14.48 -4.67
N ASP A 34 -11.47 -13.56 -4.37
CA ASP A 34 -11.46 -12.17 -4.84
C ASP A 34 -10.68 -11.25 -3.88
N TYR A 35 -10.14 -10.15 -4.41
CA TYR A 35 -9.23 -9.27 -3.68
C TYR A 35 -9.76 -7.84 -3.59
N VAL A 36 -9.63 -7.24 -2.40
CA VAL A 36 -9.73 -5.79 -2.21
C VAL A 36 -8.37 -5.29 -1.74
N ILE A 37 -7.74 -4.45 -2.54
CA ILE A 37 -6.39 -3.92 -2.34
C ILE A 37 -6.47 -2.48 -1.81
N ILE A 38 -5.75 -2.18 -0.75
CA ILE A 38 -5.69 -0.86 -0.12
C ILE A 38 -4.30 -0.25 -0.34
N CYS A 39 -4.26 0.93 -0.93
CA CYS A 39 -3.03 1.65 -1.29
C CYS A 39 -2.47 2.47 -0.12
N GLY A 40 -2.15 1.81 1.00
CA GLY A 40 -1.53 2.43 2.17
C GLY A 40 -2.47 2.94 3.25
N ASP A 41 -1.85 3.40 4.34
CA ASP A 41 -2.48 3.87 5.57
C ASP A 41 -3.60 2.94 6.05
N PHE A 42 -3.28 1.66 6.22
CA PHE A 42 -4.25 0.61 6.54
C PHE A 42 -4.80 0.69 7.98
N GLY A 43 -4.07 1.33 8.89
CA GLY A 43 -4.55 1.75 10.22
C GLY A 43 -5.15 0.67 11.14
N CYS A 44 -4.99 -0.61 10.83
CA CYS A 44 -5.55 -1.74 11.59
C CYS A 44 -4.45 -2.63 12.19
N VAL A 45 -3.18 -2.19 12.16
CA VAL A 45 -2.01 -2.88 12.72
C VAL A 45 -1.16 -1.87 13.48
N TRP A 46 -1.71 -1.27 14.53
CA TRP A 46 -1.05 -0.22 15.30
C TRP A 46 -0.52 -0.69 16.65
N GLY A 47 -1.23 -1.60 17.31
CA GLY A 47 -0.91 -2.12 18.63
C GLY A 47 -1.15 -1.11 19.76
N GLY A 48 -0.51 -1.37 20.91
CA GLY A 48 -0.63 -0.50 22.09
C GLY A 48 -2.08 -0.29 22.53
N GLU A 49 -2.44 0.97 22.79
CA GLU A 49 -3.81 1.36 23.18
C GLU A 49 -4.85 1.10 22.07
N LEU A 50 -4.42 1.05 20.80
CA LEU A 50 -5.29 0.78 19.65
C LEU A 50 -5.46 -0.71 19.35
N ALA A 51 -4.75 -1.61 20.06
CA ALA A 51 -4.81 -3.05 19.81
C ALA A 51 -6.24 -3.64 19.90
N GLY A 52 -7.12 -3.03 20.71
CA GLY A 52 -8.53 -3.39 20.76
C GLY A 52 -9.29 -3.02 19.48
N SER A 53 -9.04 -1.82 18.95
CA SER A 53 -9.61 -1.35 17.68
C SER A 53 -9.07 -2.16 16.50
N ASP A 54 -7.76 -2.42 16.48
CA ASP A 54 -7.10 -3.27 15.47
C ASP A 54 -7.79 -4.62 15.35
N ARG A 55 -7.94 -5.33 16.47
CA ARG A 55 -8.59 -6.65 16.48
C ARG A 55 -10.04 -6.58 16.00
N TRP A 56 -10.75 -5.51 16.35
CA TRP A 56 -12.13 -5.34 15.92
C TRP A 56 -12.22 -5.19 14.39
N TRP A 57 -11.41 -4.32 13.79
CA TRP A 57 -11.39 -4.12 12.34
C TRP A 57 -10.79 -5.31 11.58
N GLN A 58 -9.76 -5.96 12.12
CA GLN A 58 -9.21 -7.20 11.55
C GLN A 58 -10.27 -8.31 11.53
N ASN A 59 -11.03 -8.49 12.61
CA ASN A 59 -12.13 -9.48 12.63
C ASN A 59 -13.23 -9.09 11.64
N TRP A 60 -13.60 -7.81 11.60
CA TRP A 60 -14.62 -7.32 10.66
C TRP A 60 -14.20 -7.55 9.20
N LEU A 61 -12.93 -7.28 8.84
CA LEU A 61 -12.37 -7.55 7.52
C LEU A 61 -12.30 -9.06 7.22
N ASP A 62 -11.95 -9.89 8.21
CA ASP A 62 -11.90 -11.34 8.04
C ASP A 62 -13.29 -11.94 7.77
N GLU A 63 -14.34 -11.36 8.37
CA GLU A 63 -15.74 -11.71 8.10
C GLU A 63 -16.26 -11.23 6.74
N GLN A 64 -15.55 -10.32 6.06
CA GLN A 64 -15.93 -9.91 4.72
C GLN A 64 -15.68 -11.04 3.72
N PRO A 65 -16.48 -11.14 2.65
CA PRO A 65 -16.37 -12.29 1.78
C PRO A 65 -15.08 -12.31 0.95
N TRP A 66 -14.30 -11.21 0.85
CA TRP A 66 -13.06 -11.11 0.06
C TRP A 66 -11.79 -11.26 0.91
N THR A 67 -10.64 -11.41 0.23
CA THR A 67 -9.30 -11.31 0.83
C THR A 67 -8.79 -9.87 0.72
N THR A 68 -8.38 -9.28 1.84
CA THR A 68 -7.87 -7.90 1.91
C THR A 68 -6.35 -7.90 1.73
N LEU A 69 -5.87 -7.16 0.75
CA LEU A 69 -4.45 -6.93 0.50
C LEU A 69 -4.13 -5.46 0.73
N TRP A 70 -2.92 -5.14 1.17
CA TRP A 70 -2.53 -3.75 1.35
C TRP A 70 -1.02 -3.57 1.23
N VAL A 71 -0.60 -2.42 0.70
CA VAL A 71 0.78 -1.92 0.85
C VAL A 71 0.80 -0.98 2.06
N ASP A 72 1.93 -0.83 2.74
CA ASP A 72 2.06 0.12 3.84
C ASP A 72 2.12 1.57 3.36
N GLY A 73 1.71 2.51 4.20
CA GLY A 73 1.87 3.94 4.01
C GLY A 73 2.86 4.56 5.00
N ASN A 74 2.56 5.77 5.46
CA ASN A 74 3.34 6.48 6.47
C ASN A 74 2.66 6.50 7.85
N HIS A 75 1.40 6.05 7.93
CA HIS A 75 0.66 5.90 9.17
C HIS A 75 0.45 4.42 9.53
N GLU A 76 1.59 3.74 9.75
CA GLU A 76 1.65 2.39 10.28
C GLU A 76 2.66 2.25 11.41
N ASN A 77 2.42 1.28 12.29
CA ASN A 77 3.44 0.82 13.22
C ASN A 77 4.40 -0.15 12.49
N HIS A 78 5.41 0.40 11.81
CA HIS A 78 6.35 -0.39 11.01
C HIS A 78 7.19 -1.38 11.85
N ASP A 79 7.39 -1.13 13.14
CA ASP A 79 8.08 -2.08 14.02
C ASP A 79 7.20 -3.29 14.34
N LEU A 80 5.91 -3.05 14.65
CA LEU A 80 4.94 -4.12 14.87
C LEU A 80 4.73 -4.95 13.61
N LEU A 81 4.64 -4.30 12.45
CA LEU A 81 4.43 -4.96 11.16
C LEU A 81 5.52 -6.01 10.87
N LYS A 82 6.78 -5.71 11.19
CA LYS A 82 7.93 -6.62 11.03
C LYS A 82 7.86 -7.87 11.92
N THR A 83 7.00 -7.90 12.93
CA THR A 83 6.85 -9.05 13.84
C THR A 83 5.88 -10.11 13.32
N TYR A 84 5.09 -9.80 12.28
CA TYR A 84 4.15 -10.73 11.70
C TYR A 84 4.86 -11.81 10.86
N PRO A 85 4.31 -13.04 10.78
CA PRO A 85 4.90 -14.11 9.99
C PRO A 85 5.07 -13.72 8.52
N ILE A 86 6.23 -14.06 7.96
CA ILE A 86 6.51 -13.91 6.53
C ILE A 86 6.16 -15.22 5.81
N GLU A 87 5.31 -15.15 4.79
CA GLU A 87 4.97 -16.28 3.92
C GLU A 87 5.17 -15.93 2.45
N ASN A 88 5.54 -16.92 1.63
CA ASN A 88 5.47 -16.78 0.17
C ASN A 88 4.03 -17.01 -0.29
N TRP A 89 3.45 -16.06 -1.01
CA TRP A 89 2.08 -16.10 -1.47
C TRP A 89 1.94 -15.40 -2.83
N ASN A 90 1.31 -16.07 -3.80
CA ASN A 90 1.06 -15.56 -5.15
C ASN A 90 2.27 -14.88 -5.83
N GLY A 91 3.47 -15.44 -5.67
CA GLY A 91 4.69 -14.97 -6.33
C GLY A 91 5.56 -14.01 -5.53
N GLY A 92 5.06 -13.45 -4.43
CA GLY A 92 5.77 -12.52 -3.56
C GLY A 92 5.75 -12.94 -2.09
N ARG A 93 6.45 -12.18 -1.24
CA ARG A 93 6.41 -12.33 0.23
C ARG A 93 5.37 -11.40 0.85
N ILE A 94 4.64 -11.91 1.83
CA ILE A 94 3.66 -11.13 2.61
C ILE A 94 4.03 -11.12 4.09
N HIS A 95 3.63 -10.06 4.81
CA HIS A 95 3.36 -10.24 6.24
C HIS A 95 1.91 -10.71 6.39
N LYS A 96 1.73 -11.89 6.99
CA LYS A 96 0.41 -12.49 7.18
C LYS A 96 -0.22 -11.99 8.48
N ILE A 97 -1.17 -11.08 8.37
CA ILE A 97 -1.85 -10.51 9.54
C ILE A 97 -2.83 -11.52 10.13
N ASN A 98 -3.64 -12.17 9.27
CA ASN A 98 -4.47 -13.32 9.61
C ASN A 98 -4.73 -14.18 8.36
N ASN A 99 -5.82 -14.95 8.30
CA ASN A 99 -6.09 -15.85 7.18
C ASN A 99 -6.55 -15.16 5.89
N SER A 100 -7.00 -13.90 5.95
CA SER A 100 -7.51 -13.19 4.78
C SER A 100 -7.12 -11.71 4.71
N ILE A 101 -6.12 -11.29 5.51
CA ILE A 101 -5.55 -9.95 5.51
C ILE A 101 -4.04 -10.06 5.35
N PHE A 102 -3.51 -9.58 4.23
CA PHE A 102 -2.09 -9.69 3.88
C PHE A 102 -1.50 -8.33 3.57
N HIS A 103 -0.39 -8.01 4.22
CA HIS A 103 0.47 -6.90 3.82
C HIS A 103 1.41 -7.39 2.71
N LEU A 104 1.36 -6.72 1.56
CA LEU A 104 2.22 -6.95 0.41
C LEU A 104 3.56 -6.26 0.66
N MET A 105 4.63 -7.05 0.88
CA MET A 105 5.93 -6.48 1.23
C MET A 105 6.53 -5.67 0.06
N ARG A 106 7.24 -4.60 0.41
CA ARG A 106 7.88 -3.70 -0.55
C ARG A 106 8.86 -4.45 -1.47
N GLY A 107 8.77 -4.17 -2.76
CA GLY A 107 9.62 -4.74 -3.81
C GLY A 107 9.24 -6.14 -4.28
N GLU A 108 8.16 -6.71 -3.75
CA GLU A 108 7.61 -7.98 -4.23
C GLU A 108 6.72 -7.77 -5.46
N ILE A 109 6.68 -8.78 -6.32
CA ILE A 109 5.78 -8.81 -7.49
C ILE A 109 4.82 -9.98 -7.31
N PHE A 110 3.53 -9.68 -7.30
CA PHE A 110 2.45 -10.66 -7.11
C PHE A 110 1.73 -10.94 -8.42
N THR A 111 1.32 -12.19 -8.62
CA THR A 111 0.47 -12.60 -9.74
C THR A 111 -0.94 -12.88 -9.23
N LEU A 112 -1.88 -11.97 -9.50
CA LEU A 112 -3.28 -12.05 -9.11
C LEU A 112 -4.14 -12.02 -10.38
N ASN A 113 -5.00 -13.02 -10.60
CA ASN A 113 -5.76 -13.16 -11.86
C ASN A 113 -4.91 -13.10 -13.14
N ASN A 114 -3.74 -13.74 -13.13
CA ASN A 114 -2.77 -13.70 -14.23
C ASN A 114 -2.22 -12.31 -14.55
N GLN A 115 -2.51 -11.29 -13.72
CA GLN A 115 -1.93 -9.95 -13.82
C GLN A 115 -0.85 -9.79 -12.76
N THR A 116 0.20 -9.06 -13.11
CA THR A 116 1.37 -8.81 -12.26
C THR A 116 1.27 -7.45 -11.56
N PHE A 117 1.51 -7.43 -10.26
CA PHE A 117 1.44 -6.25 -9.40
C PHE A 117 2.77 -6.06 -8.69
N LEU A 118 3.49 -4.96 -8.97
CA LEU A 118 4.59 -4.53 -8.12
C LEU A 118 4.01 -3.82 -6.88
N ALA A 119 4.33 -4.34 -5.70
CA ALA A 119 3.97 -3.70 -4.43
C ALA A 119 5.15 -2.89 -3.90
N PHE A 120 4.96 -1.58 -3.68
CA PHE A 120 5.99 -0.72 -3.09
C PHE A 120 5.34 0.40 -2.28
N GLY A 121 4.98 0.07 -1.04
CA GLY A 121 4.46 1.03 -0.07
C GLY A 121 5.51 1.97 0.54
N GLY A 122 5.14 2.60 1.64
CA GLY A 122 5.85 3.69 2.30
C GLY A 122 5.36 5.06 1.87
N GLY A 123 5.70 6.06 2.69
CA GLY A 123 5.35 7.46 2.48
C GLY A 123 6.11 8.37 3.44
N TYR A 124 6.14 9.66 3.13
CA TYR A 124 6.79 10.64 3.99
C TYR A 124 5.78 11.39 4.86
N SER A 125 5.92 11.29 6.19
CA SER A 125 5.06 12.03 7.12
C SER A 125 5.41 13.52 7.15
N THR A 126 4.67 14.35 6.42
CA THR A 126 4.82 15.82 6.45
C THR A 126 4.43 16.41 7.82
N ASP A 127 3.62 15.69 8.60
CA ASP A 127 3.18 16.04 9.95
C ASP A 127 4.11 15.48 11.05
N ARG A 128 5.27 14.88 10.70
CA ARG A 128 6.24 14.27 11.64
C ARG A 128 6.55 15.15 12.85
N VAL A 129 6.63 16.47 12.67
CA VAL A 129 6.93 17.43 13.76
C VAL A 129 5.90 17.41 14.89
N TYR A 130 4.71 16.86 14.66
CA TYR A 130 3.63 16.67 15.64
C TYR A 130 3.55 15.22 16.16
N ARG A 131 4.43 14.33 15.69
CA ARG A 131 4.44 12.90 16.03
C ARG A 131 5.56 12.57 17.03
N LYS A 132 5.51 11.36 17.57
CA LYS A 132 6.53 10.84 18.49
C LYS A 132 7.09 9.52 17.98
N GLU A 133 8.41 9.48 17.81
CA GLU A 133 9.13 8.29 17.36
C GLU A 133 8.84 7.08 18.24
N GLY A 134 8.54 5.94 17.61
CA GLY A 134 8.20 4.68 18.27
C GLY A 134 6.78 4.60 18.82
N ILE A 135 5.96 5.65 18.65
CA ILE A 135 4.57 5.70 19.16
C ILE A 135 3.58 6.10 18.07
N SER A 136 3.89 7.14 17.29
CA SER A 136 3.01 7.65 16.24
C SER A 136 3.73 7.99 14.93
N TRP A 137 5.02 7.69 14.88
CA TRP A 137 5.87 7.80 13.71
C TRP A 137 7.04 6.81 13.86
N TRP A 138 7.46 6.23 12.74
CA TRP A 138 8.58 5.29 12.67
C TRP A 138 9.38 5.58 11.40
N LYS A 139 10.72 5.50 11.50
CA LYS A 139 11.61 5.67 10.33
C LYS A 139 11.32 4.68 9.21
N GLY A 140 10.74 3.52 9.55
CA GLY A 140 10.32 2.49 8.61
C GLY A 140 9.27 2.94 7.58
N GLU A 141 8.67 4.13 7.72
CA GLU A 141 7.80 4.72 6.69
C GLU A 141 8.54 4.94 5.36
N LEU A 142 9.85 5.16 5.42
CA LEU A 142 10.70 5.28 4.24
C LEU A 142 11.32 3.92 3.88
N PRO A 143 11.55 3.66 2.58
CA PRO A 143 12.21 2.45 2.13
C PRO A 143 13.71 2.49 2.44
N THR A 144 14.30 1.33 2.62
CA THR A 144 15.75 1.16 2.74
C THR A 144 16.41 0.86 1.39
N HIS A 145 17.71 1.09 1.27
CA HIS A 145 18.51 0.67 0.11
C HIS A 145 18.31 -0.81 -0.25
N GLU A 146 18.16 -1.68 0.74
CA GLU A 146 17.94 -3.11 0.52
C GLU A 146 16.59 -3.37 -0.17
N GLU A 147 15.51 -2.74 0.30
CA GLU A 147 14.18 -2.88 -0.28
C GLU A 147 14.11 -2.32 -1.72
N VAL A 148 14.76 -1.19 -1.98
CA VAL A 148 14.85 -0.60 -3.32
C VAL A 148 15.62 -1.52 -4.27
N ASN A 149 16.78 -2.03 -3.85
CA ASN A 149 17.58 -2.96 -4.67
C ASN A 149 16.86 -4.29 -4.90
N HIS A 150 16.11 -4.77 -3.91
CA HIS A 150 15.27 -5.96 -4.03
C HIS A 150 14.19 -5.77 -5.09
N ALA A 151 13.47 -4.64 -5.07
CA ALA A 151 12.46 -4.31 -6.09
C ALA A 151 13.05 -4.29 -7.50
N LEU A 152 14.17 -3.58 -7.70
CA LEU A 152 14.86 -3.50 -8.98
C LEU A 152 15.36 -4.87 -9.46
N THR A 153 15.77 -5.73 -8.53
CA THR A 153 16.20 -7.10 -8.85
C THR A 153 15.04 -7.99 -9.24
N ASN A 154 13.90 -7.88 -8.54
CA ASN A 154 12.68 -8.59 -8.88
C ASN A 154 12.14 -8.15 -10.25
N LEU A 155 12.11 -6.85 -10.53
CA LEU A 155 11.68 -6.31 -11.82
C LEU A 155 12.47 -6.88 -13.00
N LYS A 156 13.79 -7.07 -12.86
CA LYS A 156 14.61 -7.69 -13.91
C LYS A 156 14.14 -9.11 -14.28
N LYS A 157 13.60 -9.87 -13.32
CA LYS A 157 13.05 -11.22 -13.56
C LYS A 157 11.79 -11.19 -14.44
N TYR A 158 11.08 -10.06 -14.43
CA TYR A 158 9.90 -9.79 -15.25
C TYR A 158 10.24 -8.86 -16.43
N HIS A 159 11.51 -8.80 -16.85
CA HIS A 159 11.96 -7.94 -17.94
C HIS A 159 11.62 -6.45 -17.77
N ASN A 160 11.53 -6.00 -16.51
CA ASN A 160 11.08 -4.67 -16.11
C ASN A 160 9.68 -4.30 -16.64
N GLN A 161 8.80 -5.29 -16.74
CA GLN A 161 7.41 -5.11 -17.13
C GLN A 161 6.50 -5.73 -16.09
N VAL A 162 5.52 -4.97 -15.63
CA VAL A 162 4.40 -5.46 -14.81
C VAL A 162 3.10 -4.89 -15.35
N ASP A 163 1.95 -5.44 -14.96
CA ASP A 163 0.67 -4.86 -15.36
C ASP A 163 0.35 -3.64 -14.53
N TYR A 164 0.53 -3.75 -13.21
CA TYR A 164 0.14 -2.72 -12.26
C TYR A 164 1.22 -2.42 -11.23
N ILE A 165 1.25 -1.18 -10.75
CA ILE A 165 2.07 -0.77 -9.61
C ILE A 165 1.14 -0.29 -8.48
N LEU A 166 1.46 -0.69 -7.25
CA LEU A 166 0.76 -0.31 -6.03
C LEU A 166 1.76 0.44 -5.13
N SER A 167 1.44 1.67 -4.77
CA SER A 167 2.18 2.42 -3.74
C SER A 167 1.21 3.13 -2.82
N HIS A 168 1.71 3.69 -1.73
CA HIS A 168 0.93 4.64 -0.96
C HIS A 168 1.16 6.07 -1.46
N ASP A 169 2.42 6.49 -1.50
CA ASP A 169 2.81 7.83 -1.94
C ASP A 169 3.00 7.91 -3.47
N ALA A 170 3.22 9.13 -3.98
CA ALA A 170 3.45 9.41 -5.40
C ALA A 170 4.93 9.57 -5.75
N PRO A 171 5.31 9.23 -7.00
CA PRO A 171 6.55 9.70 -7.62
C PRO A 171 6.69 11.22 -7.56
N ARG A 172 7.94 11.71 -7.45
CA ARG A 172 8.25 13.14 -7.30
C ARG A 172 7.54 14.05 -8.31
N ASP A 173 7.51 13.68 -9.59
CA ASP A 173 6.88 14.49 -10.63
C ASP A 173 5.36 14.61 -10.48
N ILE A 174 4.71 13.58 -9.95
CA ILE A 174 3.27 13.58 -9.65
C ILE A 174 2.97 14.37 -8.39
N LYS A 175 3.77 14.17 -7.33
CA LYS A 175 3.67 14.95 -6.09
C LYS A 175 3.76 16.45 -6.37
N GLU A 176 4.76 16.87 -7.17
CA GLU A 176 4.95 18.27 -7.56
C GLU A 176 3.80 18.77 -8.46
N TYR A 177 3.28 17.93 -9.36
CA TYR A 177 2.10 18.27 -10.16
C TYR A 177 0.85 18.50 -9.30
N LEU A 178 0.72 17.79 -8.18
CA LEU A 178 -0.35 17.99 -7.21
C LEU A 178 -0.16 19.26 -6.34
N GLY A 179 0.98 19.95 -6.47
CA GLY A 179 1.27 21.18 -5.74
C GLY A 179 2.02 20.97 -4.42
N PHE A 180 2.52 19.76 -4.15
CA PHE A 180 3.28 19.45 -2.94
C PHE A 180 4.78 19.54 -3.24
N TYR A 181 5.42 20.66 -2.86
CA TYR A 181 6.84 20.93 -3.18
C TYR A 181 7.80 20.78 -1.99
N ASP A 182 7.28 20.36 -0.84
CA ASP A 182 8.08 20.06 0.33
C ASP A 182 9.09 18.93 0.06
N SER A 183 10.29 19.09 0.62
CA SER A 183 11.35 18.09 0.55
C SER A 183 11.27 17.13 1.71
N CYS A 184 11.59 15.86 1.46
CA CYS A 184 11.81 14.88 2.50
C CYS A 184 13.04 15.27 3.36
N ASP A 185 12.85 15.55 4.65
CA ASP A 185 13.94 15.84 5.57
C ASP A 185 14.63 14.55 5.99
N MET A 186 15.62 14.14 5.19
CA MET A 186 16.39 12.92 5.41
C MET A 186 17.31 12.98 6.64
N THR A 187 17.52 14.14 7.27
CA THR A 187 18.52 14.30 8.36
C THR A 187 18.16 13.55 9.65
N VAL A 188 16.90 13.16 9.80
CA VAL A 188 16.44 12.37 10.96
C VAL A 188 16.44 10.86 10.69
N TYR A 189 16.60 10.45 9.44
CA TYR A 189 16.67 9.04 9.04
C TYR A 189 18.13 8.59 9.05
N GLY A 190 18.33 7.27 9.13
CA GLY A 190 19.67 6.71 8.99
C GLY A 190 20.13 6.70 7.53
N ASP A 191 21.43 6.54 7.31
CA ASP A 191 22.04 6.49 5.97
C ASP A 191 21.51 5.32 5.12
N GLU A 192 20.83 4.34 5.72
CA GLU A 192 20.21 3.22 5.03
C GLU A 192 18.89 3.53 4.32
N TYR A 193 18.26 4.67 4.62
CA TYR A 193 16.94 5.04 4.09
C TYR A 193 17.03 5.88 2.82
N GLU A 194 16.03 5.75 1.95
CA GLU A 194 15.89 6.52 0.72
C GLU A 194 14.64 7.41 0.72
N ASP A 195 14.74 8.55 0.04
CA ASP A 195 13.60 9.44 -0.23
C ASP A 195 12.57 8.70 -1.10
N ILE A 196 11.39 8.44 -0.54
CA ILE A 196 10.32 7.67 -1.18
C ILE A 196 9.91 8.24 -2.54
N HIS A 197 9.81 9.56 -2.70
CA HIS A 197 9.40 10.18 -3.96
C HIS A 197 10.46 9.98 -5.06
N SER A 198 11.73 10.00 -4.70
CA SER A 198 12.85 9.68 -5.59
C SER A 198 12.83 8.20 -5.99
N VAL A 199 12.60 7.31 -5.04
CA VAL A 199 12.49 5.86 -5.29
C VAL A 199 11.32 5.55 -6.23
N LEU A 200 10.13 6.08 -5.95
CA LEU A 200 8.96 5.85 -6.79
C LEU A 200 9.15 6.45 -8.19
N TYR A 201 9.82 7.60 -8.30
CA TYR A 201 10.21 8.15 -9.61
C TYR A 201 11.20 7.24 -10.35
N LEU A 202 12.19 6.68 -9.66
CA LEU A 202 13.10 5.69 -10.24
C LEU A 202 12.34 4.45 -10.75
N LEU A 203 11.44 3.88 -9.95
CA LEU A 203 10.63 2.73 -10.33
C LEU A 203 9.74 3.03 -11.56
N LYS A 204 9.14 4.22 -11.61
CA LYS A 204 8.38 4.72 -12.77
C LYS A 204 9.22 4.76 -14.04
N LYS A 205 10.50 5.14 -13.94
CA LYS A 205 11.42 5.21 -15.08
C LYS A 205 11.97 3.84 -15.48
N ALA A 206 12.14 2.95 -14.51
CA ALA A 206 12.71 1.63 -14.72
C ALA A 206 11.71 0.61 -15.28
N THR A 207 10.40 0.84 -15.09
CA THR A 207 9.36 -0.18 -15.29
C THR A 207 8.35 0.24 -16.36
N GLN A 208 8.00 -0.68 -17.26
CA GLN A 208 6.82 -0.55 -18.10
C GLN A 208 5.60 -1.11 -17.36
N PHE A 209 4.53 -0.32 -17.26
CA PHE A 209 3.28 -0.69 -16.59
C PHE A 209 2.06 -0.15 -17.35
N GLN A 210 0.89 -0.76 -17.10
CA GLN A 210 -0.38 -0.29 -17.64
C GLN A 210 -0.93 0.85 -16.78
N ASP A 211 -1.20 0.57 -15.50
CA ASP A 211 -1.75 1.52 -14.55
C ASP A 211 -1.04 1.45 -13.19
N TRP A 212 -1.07 2.54 -12.44
CA TRP A 212 -0.46 2.67 -11.12
C TRP A 212 -1.48 3.25 -10.15
N TYR A 213 -1.77 2.52 -9.07
CA TYR A 213 -2.70 2.93 -8.03
C TYR A 213 -1.96 3.38 -6.76
N LEU A 214 -2.41 4.49 -6.17
CA LEU A 214 -1.79 5.11 -5.01
C LEU A 214 -2.80 5.85 -4.11
N GLY A 215 -2.42 6.18 -2.88
CA GLY A 215 -3.26 6.86 -1.87
C GLY A 215 -2.65 8.19 -1.41
N HIS A 216 -2.55 8.40 -0.09
CA HIS A 216 -1.82 9.46 0.62
C HIS A 216 -2.41 10.88 0.53
N TYR A 217 -2.89 11.29 -0.64
CA TYR A 217 -3.28 12.68 -0.89
C TYR A 217 -4.75 12.99 -0.54
N HIS A 218 -5.49 12.00 -0.03
CA HIS A 218 -6.91 12.10 0.38
C HIS A 218 -7.83 12.70 -0.70
N ILE A 219 -7.54 12.37 -1.96
CA ILE A 219 -8.30 12.78 -3.14
C ILE A 219 -8.48 11.60 -4.07
N ASP A 220 -9.58 11.62 -4.83
CA ASP A 220 -9.77 10.74 -5.97
C ASP A 220 -9.40 11.50 -7.24
N LYS A 221 -8.32 11.10 -7.93
CA LYS A 221 -7.82 11.83 -9.10
C LYS A 221 -6.99 10.94 -10.04
N ASP A 222 -7.36 11.00 -11.32
CA ASP A 222 -6.60 10.38 -12.40
C ASP A 222 -5.60 11.35 -13.04
N ILE A 223 -4.36 10.88 -13.27
CA ILE A 223 -3.28 11.61 -13.95
C ILE A 223 -2.62 10.64 -14.94
N GLY A 224 -3.14 10.58 -16.17
CA GLY A 224 -2.66 9.62 -17.16
C GLY A 224 -2.98 8.19 -16.72
N SER A 225 -1.95 7.35 -16.55
CA SER A 225 -2.06 5.97 -16.03
C SER A 225 -1.91 5.87 -14.51
N MET A 226 -1.97 6.99 -13.79
CA MET A 226 -1.87 7.02 -12.33
C MET A 226 -3.22 7.38 -11.72
N HIS A 227 -3.67 6.56 -10.77
CA HIS A 227 -4.96 6.64 -10.10
C HIS A 227 -4.74 6.87 -8.62
N ILE A 228 -4.92 8.12 -8.17
CA ILE A 228 -4.87 8.47 -6.75
C ILE A 228 -6.25 8.22 -6.18
N LEU A 229 -6.32 7.40 -5.14
CA LEU A 229 -7.56 6.89 -4.58
C LEU A 229 -7.69 7.33 -3.13
N TYR A 230 -8.90 7.75 -2.77
CA TYR A 230 -9.31 7.93 -1.38
C TYR A 230 -10.69 7.31 -1.17
N HIS A 231 -11.79 7.90 -1.66
CA HIS A 231 -13.12 7.32 -1.46
C HIS A 231 -13.52 6.31 -2.52
N GLN A 232 -12.91 6.36 -3.70
CA GLN A 232 -13.23 5.46 -4.80
C GLN A 232 -12.75 4.04 -4.54
N ILE A 233 -13.56 3.09 -4.98
CA ILE A 233 -13.24 1.67 -5.05
C ILE A 233 -13.40 1.29 -6.52
N ILE A 234 -12.28 1.00 -7.17
CA ILE A 234 -12.22 0.73 -8.61
C ILE A 234 -12.08 -0.77 -8.83
N GLU A 235 -12.94 -1.35 -9.66
CA GLU A 235 -12.76 -2.71 -10.14
C GLU A 235 -11.78 -2.73 -11.32
N ILE A 236 -10.75 -3.57 -11.24
CA ILE A 236 -9.92 -3.88 -12.41
C ILE A 236 -10.70 -4.86 -13.28
N THR A 237 -11.22 -4.36 -14.40
CA THR A 237 -11.85 -5.18 -15.43
C THR A 237 -10.84 -5.42 -16.54
N HIS A 238 -10.52 -6.69 -16.80
CA HIS A 238 -9.61 -7.06 -17.88
C HIS A 238 -10.08 -6.47 -19.21
N LYS A 239 -9.14 -5.97 -20.02
CA LYS A 239 -9.36 -5.77 -21.46
C LYS A 239 -8.90 -7.00 -22.23
#